data_AF-A0AAJ6AAE3-F1
#
_entry.id   AF-A0AAJ6AAE3-F1
#
_cell.length_a   1.000
_cell.length_b   1.000
_cell.length_c   1.000
_cell.angle_alpha   90.00
_cell.angle_beta   90.00
_cell.angle_gamma   90.00
#
_symmetry.space_group_name_H-M   'P 1'
#
loop_
_entity.id
_entity.type
_entity.pdbx_description
1 polymer ?
#
loop_
_entity_poly.entity_id
_entity_poly.type
_entity_poly.pdbx_seq_one_letter_code
_entity_poly.pdbx_strand_id
1 'polypeptide(L)'
;MNDKDDRPDDTALPPEDKMGFAVPKTPSHSLMLLNRYMRTDMLQHVHLRLHKMRDEDESGSALHHLAKSLEQVIDTWDGINLFECFTRNHFHIDPDYEFQPEHDYLHDIKLMKHHLKCHRKRLKELGRWC
;
A
#
# COMPACT_ATOMS: atom_id res chain seq x y z
N MET A 1 -20.30 11.36 -18.78
CA MET A 1 -18.96 10.77 -18.97
C MET A 1 -18.87 9.59 -18.03
N ASN A 2 -18.69 8.38 -18.57
CA ASN A 2 -18.75 7.14 -17.80
C ASN A 2 -17.59 7.08 -16.80
N ASP A 3 -17.90 7.16 -15.50
CA ASP A 3 -17.05 6.67 -14.42
C ASP A 3 -16.94 5.15 -14.61
N LYS A 4 -15.93 4.70 -15.35
CA LYS A 4 -15.50 3.31 -15.23
C LYS A 4 -14.89 3.18 -13.84
N ASP A 5 -15.64 2.54 -12.97
CA ASP A 5 -15.23 2.14 -11.64
C ASP A 5 -14.00 1.24 -11.78
N ASP A 6 -12.85 1.87 -11.65
CA ASP A 6 -11.51 1.33 -11.87
C ASP A 6 -11.08 0.47 -10.66
N ARG A 7 -12.04 -0.28 -10.11
CA ARG A 7 -11.86 -1.31 -9.11
C ARG A 7 -11.13 -2.47 -9.80
N PRO A 8 -10.07 -3.03 -9.18
CA PRO A 8 -9.54 -4.30 -9.63
C PRO A 8 -10.70 -5.29 -9.71
N ASP A 9 -10.69 -6.18 -10.70
CA ASP A 9 -11.72 -7.21 -10.84
C ASP A 9 -11.82 -8.02 -9.55
N ASP A 10 -12.82 -7.70 -8.72
CA ASP A 10 -13.06 -8.27 -7.39
C ASP A 10 -13.29 -9.80 -7.48
N THR A 11 -13.49 -10.35 -8.69
CA THR A 11 -13.66 -11.79 -8.92
C THR A 11 -12.36 -12.57 -9.00
N ALA A 12 -11.21 -11.90 -9.19
CA ALA A 12 -9.90 -12.54 -9.34
C ALA A 12 -9.06 -12.61 -8.05
N LEU A 13 -9.48 -11.93 -6.97
CA LEU A 13 -8.78 -11.95 -5.69
C LEU A 13 -9.40 -12.98 -4.73
N PRO A 14 -8.58 -13.78 -4.02
CA PRO A 14 -9.04 -14.58 -2.90
C PRO A 14 -9.91 -13.74 -1.93
N PRO A 15 -11.00 -14.28 -1.38
CA PRO A 15 -11.89 -13.55 -0.49
C PRO A 15 -11.16 -12.83 0.66
N GLU A 16 -10.11 -13.44 1.20
CA GLU A 16 -9.25 -12.90 2.25
C GLU A 16 -8.54 -11.60 1.84
N ASP A 17 -8.14 -11.44 0.58
CA ASP A 17 -7.38 -10.25 0.14
C ASP A 17 -8.28 -9.05 -0.18
N LYS A 18 -9.58 -9.28 -0.43
CA LYS A 18 -10.51 -8.23 -0.93
C LYS A 18 -10.56 -7.01 -0.03
N MET A 19 -10.47 -7.22 1.28
CA MET A 19 -10.50 -6.13 2.25
C MET A 19 -9.22 -5.29 2.25
N GLY A 20 -8.07 -5.87 1.87
CA GLY A 20 -6.84 -5.11 1.62
C GLY A 20 -7.03 -4.07 0.53
N PHE A 21 -7.73 -4.43 -0.56
CA PHE A 21 -8.03 -3.54 -1.68
C PHE A 21 -9.22 -2.59 -1.44
N ALA A 22 -9.68 -2.43 -0.20
CA ALA A 22 -10.71 -1.44 0.12
C ALA A 22 -10.18 0.00 -0.12
N VAL A 23 -11.07 0.94 -0.47
CA VAL A 23 -10.70 2.36 -0.57
C VAL A 23 -10.41 2.91 0.84
N PRO A 24 -9.17 3.35 1.13
CA PRO A 24 -8.85 3.87 2.44
C PRO A 24 -9.56 5.19 2.70
N LYS A 25 -10.12 5.34 3.91
CA LYS A 25 -10.84 6.55 4.35
C LYS A 25 -9.91 7.62 4.93
N THR A 26 -8.81 7.20 5.54
CA THR A 26 -7.80 8.05 6.18
C THR A 26 -6.41 7.45 5.98
N PRO A 27 -5.32 8.22 6.16
CA PRO A 27 -3.96 7.67 6.14
C PRO A 27 -3.77 6.52 7.14
N SER A 28 -4.29 6.66 8.35
CA SER A 28 -4.23 5.61 9.37
C SER A 28 -5.02 4.35 8.97
N HIS A 29 -6.20 4.51 8.34
CA HIS A 29 -6.96 3.37 7.81
C HIS A 29 -6.15 2.63 6.73
N SER A 30 -5.48 3.37 5.84
CA SER A 30 -4.61 2.78 4.83
C SER A 30 -3.46 1.98 5.45
N LEU A 31 -2.76 2.53 6.46
CA LEU A 31 -1.68 1.81 7.14
C LEU A 31 -2.20 0.57 7.86
N MET A 32 -3.37 0.64 8.50
CA MET A 32 -3.99 -0.52 9.13
C MET A 32 -4.28 -1.63 8.11
N LEU A 33 -4.84 -1.29 6.93
CA LEU A 33 -5.11 -2.25 5.87
C LEU A 33 -3.82 -2.87 5.33
N LEU A 34 -2.83 -2.03 4.99
CA LEU A 34 -1.53 -2.53 4.52
C LEU A 34 -0.89 -3.47 5.55
N ASN A 35 -0.90 -3.13 6.83
CA ASN A 35 -0.31 -3.98 7.87
C ASN A 35 -0.98 -5.35 8.00
N ARG A 36 -2.30 -5.40 7.77
CA ARG A 36 -3.09 -6.64 7.90
C ARG A 36 -3.08 -7.50 6.64
N TYR A 37 -2.93 -6.90 5.46
CA TYR A 37 -3.12 -7.58 4.18
C TYR A 37 -1.87 -7.65 3.32
N MET A 38 -0.77 -6.96 3.68
CA MET A 38 0.52 -7.24 3.07
C MET A 38 1.04 -8.59 3.57
N ARG A 39 1.54 -9.41 2.66
CA ARG A 39 2.03 -10.76 2.91
C ARG A 39 3.53 -10.82 3.13
N THR A 40 4.23 -9.76 2.76
CA THR A 40 5.66 -9.58 3.01
C THR A 40 5.91 -8.52 4.07
N ASP A 41 7.09 -8.54 4.67
CA ASP A 41 7.58 -7.51 5.59
C ASP A 41 7.92 -6.16 4.90
N MET A 42 7.64 -6.01 3.60
CA MET A 42 7.93 -4.80 2.82
C MET A 42 7.33 -3.51 3.40
N LEU A 43 6.23 -3.61 4.16
CA LEU A 43 5.62 -2.46 4.84
C LEU A 43 6.60 -1.73 5.79
N GLN A 44 7.61 -2.44 6.32
CA GLN A 44 8.65 -1.84 7.15
C GLN A 44 9.37 -0.69 6.44
N HIS A 45 9.57 -0.77 5.12
CA HIS A 45 10.17 0.31 4.34
C HIS A 45 9.28 1.56 4.25
N VAL A 46 7.95 1.38 4.21
CA VAL A 46 7.00 2.50 4.28
C VAL A 46 7.08 3.16 5.66
N HIS A 47 7.09 2.37 6.74
CA HIS A 47 7.23 2.88 8.11
C HIS A 47 8.54 3.64 8.30
N LEU A 48 9.66 3.11 7.83
CA LEU A 48 10.97 3.76 7.91
C LEU A 48 10.94 5.15 7.26
N ARG A 49 10.34 5.26 6.07
CA ARG A 49 10.22 6.55 5.36
C ARG A 49 9.32 7.52 6.12
N LEU A 50 8.19 7.08 6.66
CA LEU A 50 7.31 7.91 7.48
C LEU A 50 8.02 8.45 8.73
N HIS A 51 8.78 7.60 9.42
CA HIS A 51 9.58 8.01 10.57
C HIS A 51 10.66 9.01 10.18
N LYS A 52 11.37 8.77 9.07
CA LYS A 52 12.38 9.71 8.57
C LYS A 52 11.79 11.09 8.28
N MET A 53 10.66 11.17 7.57
CA MET A 53 10.01 12.45 7.25
C MET A 53 9.51 13.18 8.51
N ARG A 54 9.02 12.43 9.50
CA ARG A 54 8.67 13.00 10.82
C ARG A 54 9.90 13.58 11.51
N ASP A 55 11.00 12.84 11.53
CA ASP A 55 12.22 13.24 12.25
C ASP A 55 12.93 14.42 11.56
N GLU A 56 12.73 14.58 10.25
CA GLU A 56 13.23 15.71 9.44
C GLU A 56 12.25 16.90 9.37
N ASP A 57 11.11 16.84 10.08
CA ASP A 57 10.02 17.84 10.03
C ASP A 57 9.62 18.21 8.59
N GLU A 58 9.56 17.22 7.71
CA GLU A 58 9.21 17.45 6.31
C GLU A 58 7.80 18.03 6.18
N SER A 59 7.66 19.12 5.43
CA SER A 59 6.36 19.73 5.16
C SER A 59 5.42 18.76 4.44
N GLY A 60 4.16 18.74 4.86
CA GLY A 60 3.11 17.93 4.23
C GLY A 60 2.10 17.46 5.24
N SER A 61 0.88 17.15 4.78
CA SER A 61 -0.08 16.44 5.63
C SER A 61 0.26 14.94 5.69
N ALA A 62 -0.26 14.24 6.69
CA ALA A 62 -0.08 12.79 6.80
C ALA A 62 -0.49 12.01 5.53
N LEU A 63 -1.47 12.53 4.76
CA LEU A 63 -1.86 11.97 3.47
C LEU A 63 -0.76 12.13 2.40
N HIS A 64 -0.08 13.30 2.37
CA HIS A 64 1.05 13.54 1.48
C HIS A 64 2.23 12.63 1.83
N HIS A 65 2.60 12.54 3.11
CA HIS A 65 3.71 11.68 3.54
C HIS A 65 3.44 10.20 3.24
N LEU A 66 2.22 9.72 3.48
CA LEU A 66 1.89 8.33 3.15
C LEU A 66 1.95 8.07 1.63
N ALA A 67 1.40 8.97 0.81
CA ALA A 67 1.47 8.84 -0.64
C ALA A 67 2.94 8.85 -1.14
N LYS A 68 3.75 9.79 -0.65
CA LYS A 68 5.19 9.88 -0.97
C LYS A 68 5.95 8.64 -0.55
N SER A 69 5.67 8.09 0.64
CA SER A 69 6.32 6.86 1.12
C SER A 69 5.99 5.66 0.24
N LEU A 70 4.71 5.49 -0.11
CA LEU A 70 4.27 4.41 -0.99
C LEU A 70 4.90 4.51 -2.37
N GLU A 71 4.88 5.71 -2.97
CA GLU A 71 5.52 5.98 -4.26
C GLU A 71 7.00 5.59 -4.23
N GLN A 72 7.76 6.07 -3.25
CA GLN A 72 9.18 5.77 -3.17
C GLN A 72 9.48 4.28 -2.92
N VAL A 73 8.67 3.58 -2.14
CA VAL A 73 8.84 2.13 -1.94
C VAL A 73 8.50 1.37 -3.22
N ILE A 74 7.40 1.70 -3.90
CA ILE A 74 7.03 1.11 -5.18
C ILE A 74 8.15 1.34 -6.20
N ASP A 75 8.62 2.58 -6.37
CA ASP A 75 9.70 2.91 -7.33
C ASP A 75 11.02 2.19 -7.01
N THR A 76 11.26 1.85 -5.74
CA THR A 76 12.47 1.13 -5.32
C THR A 76 12.40 -0.36 -5.64
N TRP A 77 11.22 -0.97 -5.62
CA TRP A 77 11.10 -2.44 -5.65
C TRP A 77 10.38 -2.95 -6.91
N ASP A 78 9.31 -2.29 -7.35
CA ASP A 78 8.52 -2.69 -8.51
C ASP A 78 9.38 -2.89 -9.77
N GLY A 79 9.28 -4.09 -10.36
CA GLY A 79 10.03 -4.45 -11.57
C GLY A 79 11.50 -4.88 -11.38
N ILE A 80 12.06 -4.81 -10.16
CA ILE A 80 13.44 -5.27 -9.89
C ILE A 80 13.49 -6.78 -9.58
N ASN A 81 12.35 -7.41 -9.25
CA ASN A 81 12.20 -8.85 -8.98
C ASN A 81 13.11 -9.39 -7.85
N LEU A 82 13.45 -8.56 -6.85
CA LEU A 82 14.21 -8.96 -5.66
C LEU A 82 13.30 -9.49 -4.54
N PHE A 83 12.40 -10.42 -4.88
CA PHE A 83 11.46 -10.99 -3.90
C PHE A 83 12.15 -11.76 -2.77
N GLU A 84 13.38 -12.25 -2.99
CA GLU A 84 14.21 -12.94 -1.99
C GLU A 84 14.65 -12.04 -0.83
N CYS A 85 14.57 -10.71 -0.98
CA CYS A 85 14.88 -9.76 0.09
C CYS A 85 13.77 -9.65 1.14
N PHE A 86 12.61 -10.26 0.91
CA PHE A 86 11.45 -10.15 1.76
C PHE A 86 11.11 -11.45 2.45
N THR A 87 10.60 -11.31 3.67
CA THR A 87 10.14 -12.45 4.47
C THR A 87 8.65 -12.33 4.77
N ARG A 88 8.10 -13.40 5.34
CA ARG A 88 6.70 -13.49 5.73
C ARG A 88 6.32 -12.34 6.67
N ASN A 89 5.21 -11.65 6.38
CA ASN A 89 4.61 -10.73 7.33
C ASN A 89 3.96 -11.51 8.48
N HIS A 90 4.52 -11.36 9.70
CA HIS A 90 4.02 -12.00 10.92
C HIS A 90 2.78 -11.30 11.51
N PHE A 91 2.42 -10.12 11.00
CA PHE A 91 1.25 -9.34 11.43
C PHE A 91 0.08 -9.44 10.43
N HIS A 92 0.21 -10.30 9.43
CA HIS A 92 -0.87 -10.59 8.48
C HIS A 92 -2.11 -11.12 9.21
N ILE A 93 -3.30 -10.82 8.68
CA ILE A 93 -4.58 -11.18 9.29
C ILE A 93 -4.77 -12.70 9.41
N ASP A 94 -4.24 -13.44 8.45
CA ASP A 94 -4.08 -14.87 8.51
C ASP A 94 -2.63 -15.17 8.91
N PRO A 95 -2.37 -15.74 10.10
CA PRO A 95 -1.02 -16.09 10.53
C PRO A 95 -0.52 -17.43 9.96
N ASP A 96 -1.33 -18.17 9.21
CA ASP A 96 -1.06 -19.54 8.73
C ASP A 96 -1.03 -19.66 7.19
N TYR A 97 -1.24 -18.57 6.45
CA TYR A 97 -1.08 -18.54 4.98
C TYR A 97 0.25 -19.14 4.51
N GLU A 98 0.19 -19.87 3.40
CA GLU A 98 1.36 -20.41 2.72
C GLU A 98 2.15 -19.27 2.08
N PHE A 99 3.37 -19.02 2.57
CA PHE A 99 4.21 -17.95 2.05
C PHE A 99 4.85 -18.38 0.72
N GLN A 100 4.56 -17.62 -0.33
CA GLN A 100 5.09 -17.81 -1.68
C GLN A 100 5.83 -16.53 -2.09
N PRO A 101 7.17 -16.45 -1.92
CA PRO A 101 7.91 -15.19 -1.95
C PRO A 101 7.62 -14.31 -3.17
N GLU A 102 7.70 -14.88 -4.39
CA GLU A 102 7.47 -14.14 -5.62
C GLU A 102 6.00 -13.69 -5.77
N HIS A 103 5.05 -14.58 -5.48
CA HIS A 103 3.62 -14.28 -5.58
C HIS A 103 3.20 -13.20 -4.57
N ASP A 104 3.62 -13.35 -3.32
CA ASP A 104 3.29 -12.46 -2.21
C ASP A 104 3.95 -11.09 -2.37
N TYR A 105 5.17 -11.06 -2.91
CA TYR A 105 5.84 -9.84 -3.33
C TYR A 105 5.03 -9.06 -4.38
N LEU A 106 4.59 -9.74 -5.45
CA LEU A 106 3.79 -9.10 -6.51
C LEU A 106 2.43 -8.64 -6.00
N HIS A 107 1.81 -9.43 -5.12
CA HIS A 107 0.58 -9.07 -4.43
C HIS A 107 0.75 -7.75 -3.67
N ASP A 108 1.81 -7.63 -2.87
CA ASP A 108 2.07 -6.46 -2.03
C ASP A 108 2.35 -5.20 -2.84
N ILE A 109 3.10 -5.32 -3.94
CA ILE A 109 3.30 -4.23 -4.90
C ILE A 109 1.95 -3.77 -5.48
N LYS A 110 1.08 -4.71 -5.88
CA LYS A 110 -0.26 -4.40 -6.40
C LYS A 110 -1.11 -3.69 -5.34
N LEU A 111 -1.06 -4.16 -4.10
CA LEU A 111 -1.79 -3.57 -2.97
C LEU A 111 -1.31 -2.14 -2.71
N MET A 112 0.00 -1.91 -2.59
CA MET A 112 0.55 -0.56 -2.41
C MET A 112 0.17 0.40 -3.54
N LYS A 113 0.21 -0.06 -4.81
CA LYS A 113 -0.21 0.74 -5.97
C LYS A 113 -1.68 1.16 -5.89
N HIS A 114 -2.55 0.25 -5.44
CA HIS A 114 -3.96 0.57 -5.19
C HIS A 114 -4.12 1.68 -4.14
N HIS A 115 -3.47 1.53 -2.98
CA HIS A 115 -3.51 2.55 -1.93
C HIS A 115 -2.95 3.90 -2.40
N LEU A 116 -1.83 3.89 -3.13
CA LEU A 116 -1.23 5.11 -3.72
C LEU A 116 -2.20 5.81 -4.68
N LYS A 117 -2.89 5.05 -5.54
CA LYS A 117 -3.92 5.58 -6.45
C LYS A 117 -5.04 6.26 -5.69
N CYS A 118 -5.56 5.64 -4.63
CA CYS A 118 -6.59 6.23 -3.78
C CYS A 118 -6.12 7.54 -3.12
N HIS A 119 -4.90 7.56 -2.56
CA HIS A 119 -4.36 8.77 -1.92
C HIS A 119 -4.11 9.90 -2.91
N ARG A 120 -3.53 9.61 -4.09
CA ARG A 120 -3.34 10.59 -5.16
C ARG A 120 -4.67 11.17 -5.66
N LYS A 121 -5.72 10.34 -5.78
CA LYS A 121 -7.07 10.82 -6.11
C LYS A 121 -7.57 11.80 -5.04
N ARG A 122 -7.45 11.43 -3.77
CA ARG A 122 -7.89 12.27 -2.65
C ARG A 122 -7.13 13.60 -2.55
N LEU A 123 -5.82 13.58 -2.76
CA LEU A 123 -4.99 14.79 -2.79
C LEU A 123 -5.42 15.75 -3.91
N LYS A 124 -5.70 15.23 -5.10
CA LYS A 124 -6.22 16.03 -6.23
C LYS A 124 -7.59 16.63 -5.93
N GLU A 125 -8.47 15.88 -5.28
CA GLU A 125 -9.79 16.39 -4.86
C GLU A 125 -9.65 17.54 -3.87
N LEU A 126 -8.79 17.41 -2.85
CA LEU A 126 -8.55 18.45 -1.85
C LEU A 126 -7.89 19.70 -2.47
N GLY A 127 -6.91 19.51 -3.36
CA GLY A 127 -6.24 20.63 -4.03
C GLY A 127 -7.11 21.40 -5.04
N ARG A 128 -8.26 20.84 -5.45
CA ARG A 128 -9.26 21.56 -6.27
C ARG A 128 -10.21 22.42 -5.44
N TRP A 129 -10.20 22.25 -4.11
CA TRP A 129 -11.07 22.96 -3.16
C TRP A 129 -10.33 24.11 -2.46
N CYS A 130 -9.03 24.28 -2.75
CA CYS A 130 -8.19 25.41 -2.35
C CYS A 130 -8.00 26.36 -3.54
#